data_AF-A0A3B9JDB4-F1
#
_entry.id   AF-A0A3B9JDB4-F1
#
_cell.length_a   1.000
_cell.length_b   1.000
_cell.length_c   1.000
_cell.angle_alpha   90.00
_cell.angle_beta   90.00
_cell.angle_gamma   90.00
#
_symmetry.space_group_name_H-M   'P 1'
#
loop_
_entity.id
_entity.type
_entity.pdbx_description
1 polymer ?
#
loop_
_entity_poly.entity_id
_entity_poly.type
_entity_poly.pdbx_seq_one_letter_code
_entity_poly.pdbx_strand_id
1 'polypeptide(L)'
;MTDCPECGAADCQARFDEFLALEFSEAGYGAVHHLTVAAYMLQHSSRLTREGWLEMRGLLREFLVENKPPSFIRRQNKDRVDSGKREFKIKSKTGERILSQSTWTKTICDVRAENAEIYCADVTEWARAALDDAVGINLNP
;
A
#
# COMPACT_ATOMS: atom_id res chain seq x y z
N MET A 1 5.49 14.09 -18.51
CA MET A 1 5.23 13.37 -17.25
C MET A 1 3.74 13.41 -17.06
N THR A 2 3.09 12.26 -17.07
CA THR A 2 1.62 12.17 -17.01
C THR A 2 1.27 11.69 -15.62
N ASP A 3 0.48 12.48 -14.90
CA ASP A 3 0.02 12.11 -13.56
C ASP A 3 -0.70 10.76 -13.61
N CYS A 4 -0.41 9.89 -12.64
CA CYS A 4 -1.06 8.61 -12.54
C CYS A 4 -2.56 8.81 -12.36
N PRO A 5 -3.42 8.21 -13.19
CA PRO A 5 -4.86 8.45 -13.13
C PRO A 5 -5.55 7.76 -11.94
N GLU A 6 -4.81 7.02 -11.10
CA GLU A 6 -5.31 6.37 -9.88
C GLU A 6 -4.88 7.08 -8.59
N CYS A 7 -3.61 7.50 -8.51
CA CYS A 7 -3.10 8.15 -7.30
C CYS A 7 -2.80 9.65 -7.46
N GLY A 8 -2.80 10.18 -8.69
CA GLY A 8 -2.49 11.57 -9.00
C GLY A 8 -0.99 11.91 -8.98
N ALA A 9 -0.11 11.00 -8.55
CA ALA A 9 1.32 11.24 -8.52
C ALA A 9 2.00 11.12 -9.89
N ALA A 10 3.01 11.95 -10.11
CA ALA A 10 3.91 11.86 -11.25
C ALA A 10 4.88 10.68 -11.08
N ASP A 11 5.05 9.86 -12.14
CA ASP A 11 6.00 8.73 -12.19
C ASP A 11 5.96 7.79 -10.97
N CYS A 12 4.77 7.60 -10.39
CA CYS A 12 4.56 6.84 -9.15
C CYS A 12 5.14 5.41 -9.19
N GLN A 13 5.12 4.76 -10.36
CA GLN A 13 5.67 3.42 -10.55
C GLN A 13 7.19 3.41 -10.44
N ALA A 14 7.88 4.36 -11.08
CA ALA A 14 9.33 4.46 -11.00
C ALA A 14 9.78 4.71 -9.55
N ARG A 15 9.08 5.62 -8.85
CA ARG A 15 9.37 5.90 -7.43
C ARG A 15 9.09 4.71 -6.52
N PHE A 16 8.06 3.92 -6.82
CA PHE A 16 7.79 2.68 -6.12
C PHE A 16 8.90 1.64 -6.32
N ASP A 17 9.37 1.47 -7.55
CA ASP A 17 10.46 0.53 -7.86
C ASP A 17 11.78 0.96 -7.20
N GLU A 18 12.07 2.27 -7.15
CA GLU A 18 13.20 2.83 -6.41
C GLU A 18 13.13 2.51 -4.91
N PHE A 19 11.95 2.69 -4.30
CA PHE A 19 11.73 2.38 -2.89
C PHE A 19 11.91 0.89 -2.60
N LEU A 20 11.35 0.01 -3.44
CA LEU A 20 11.55 -1.43 -3.28
C LEU A 20 13.02 -1.83 -3.37
N ALA A 21 13.78 -1.23 -4.30
CA ALA A 21 15.21 -1.48 -4.41
C ALA A 21 15.98 -0.99 -3.17
N LEU A 22 15.64 0.19 -2.66
CA LEU A 22 16.25 0.80 -1.48
C LEU A 22 15.96 -0.01 -0.20
N GLU A 23 14.70 -0.37 0.02
CA GLU A 23 14.24 -1.20 1.14
C GLU A 23 14.88 -2.59 1.16
N PHE A 24 15.13 -3.16 -0.02
CA PHE A 24 15.82 -4.45 -0.15
C PHE A 24 17.32 -4.33 0.12
N SER A 25 17.94 -3.21 -0.27
CA SER A 25 19.37 -3.00 -0.15
C SER A 25 19.79 -2.59 1.26
N GLU A 26 18.95 -1.80 1.95
CA GLU A 26 19.28 -1.18 3.22
C GLU A 26 18.24 -1.50 4.30
N ALA A 27 18.64 -2.27 5.32
CA ALA A 27 17.73 -2.78 6.35
C ALA A 27 16.96 -1.69 7.11
N GLY A 28 17.56 -0.50 7.28
CA GLY A 28 16.90 0.64 7.91
C GLY A 28 15.68 1.13 7.15
N TYR A 29 15.74 1.14 5.81
CA TYR A 29 14.60 1.51 4.95
C TYR A 29 13.57 0.39 4.90
N GLY A 30 14.02 -0.87 4.86
CA GLY A 30 13.15 -2.05 4.79
C GLY A 30 12.21 -2.26 5.99
N ALA A 31 12.41 -1.52 7.10
CA ALA A 31 11.55 -1.58 8.29
C ALA A 31 10.07 -1.28 7.97
N VAL A 32 9.80 -0.43 6.97
CA VAL A 32 8.45 0.01 6.58
C VAL A 32 7.94 -0.61 5.27
N HIS A 33 8.65 -1.59 4.68
CA HIS A 33 8.29 -2.24 3.41
C HIS A 33 6.82 -2.66 3.32
N HIS A 34 6.29 -3.22 4.41
CA HIS A 34 4.91 -3.67 4.51
C HIS A 34 3.90 -2.52 4.36
N LEU A 35 4.22 -1.32 4.86
CA LEU A 35 3.42 -0.10 4.68
C LEU A 35 3.55 0.44 3.27
N THR A 36 4.76 0.49 2.72
CA THR A 36 5.03 0.96 1.35
C THR A 36 4.20 0.18 0.33
N VAL A 37 4.24 -1.16 0.39
CA VAL A 37 3.48 -2.01 -0.53
C VAL A 37 1.97 -1.84 -0.32
N ALA A 38 1.49 -1.82 0.93
CA ALA A 38 0.06 -1.75 1.20
C ALA A 38 -0.54 -0.39 0.81
N ALA A 39 0.13 0.72 1.14
CA ALA A 39 -0.30 2.06 0.75
C ALA A 39 -0.30 2.23 -0.78
N TYR A 40 0.76 1.78 -1.45
CA TYR A 40 0.82 1.84 -2.91
C TYR A 40 -0.32 1.06 -3.57
N MET A 41 -0.56 -0.18 -3.13
CA MET A 41 -1.62 -1.03 -3.69
C MET A 41 -3.02 -0.49 -3.40
N LEU A 42 -3.22 0.14 -2.25
CA LEU A 42 -4.49 0.77 -1.89
C LEU A 42 -4.83 1.94 -2.83
N GLN A 43 -3.82 2.73 -3.23
CA GLN A 43 -3.96 3.84 -4.17
C GLN A 43 -4.01 3.41 -5.65
N HIS A 44 -3.66 2.16 -5.96
CA HIS A 44 -3.65 1.60 -7.33
C HIS A 44 -4.60 0.41 -7.44
N SER A 45 -5.88 0.72 -7.25
CA SER A 45 -6.96 -0.25 -7.14
C SER A 45 -7.10 -1.18 -8.35
N SER A 46 -6.68 -0.75 -9.55
CA SER A 46 -6.63 -1.57 -10.76
C SER A 46 -5.83 -2.87 -10.59
N ARG A 47 -4.87 -2.89 -9.66
CA ARG A 47 -4.00 -4.03 -9.38
C ARG A 47 -4.64 -5.07 -8.49
N LEU A 48 -5.77 -4.74 -7.86
CA LEU A 48 -6.41 -5.57 -6.85
C LEU A 48 -7.81 -5.99 -7.27
N THR A 49 -8.23 -7.16 -6.81
CA THR A 49 -9.66 -7.47 -6.73
C THR A 49 -10.29 -6.61 -5.62
N ARG A 50 -11.62 -6.59 -5.57
CA ARG A 50 -12.37 -5.98 -4.47
C ARG A 50 -11.92 -6.52 -3.11
N GLU A 51 -11.80 -7.84 -2.98
CA GLU A 51 -11.37 -8.51 -1.75
C GLU A 51 -9.91 -8.16 -1.42
N GLY A 52 -9.04 -8.15 -2.44
CA GLY A 52 -7.64 -7.78 -2.29
C GLY A 52 -7.46 -6.36 -1.76
N TRP A 53 -8.28 -5.42 -2.22
CA TRP A 53 -8.25 -4.03 -1.75
C TRP A 53 -8.75 -3.89 -0.31
N LEU A 54 -9.84 -4.59 0.04
CA LEU A 54 -10.33 -4.64 1.42
C LEU A 54 -9.29 -5.22 2.37
N GLU A 55 -8.54 -6.25 1.95
CA GLU A 55 -7.43 -6.82 2.72
C GLU A 55 -6.26 -5.82 2.88
N MET A 56 -5.85 -5.10 1.82
CA MET A 56 -4.80 -4.08 1.94
C MET A 56 -5.20 -2.98 2.92
N ARG A 57 -6.46 -2.50 2.85
CA ARG A 57 -7.01 -1.55 3.83
C ARG A 57 -7.01 -2.12 5.24
N GLY A 58 -7.39 -3.38 5.39
CA GLY A 58 -7.38 -4.11 6.66
C GLY A 58 -5.98 -4.21 7.27
N LEU A 59 -4.98 -4.57 6.47
CA LEU A 59 -3.58 -4.67 6.87
C LEU A 59 -3.04 -3.31 7.35
N LEU A 60 -3.30 -2.22 6.62
CA LEU A 60 -2.88 -0.88 7.06
C LEU A 60 -3.48 -0.53 8.42
N ARG A 61 -4.77 -0.83 8.65
CA ARG A 61 -5.41 -0.61 9.95
C ARG A 61 -4.77 -1.44 11.07
N GLU A 62 -4.47 -2.70 10.81
CA GLU A 62 -3.78 -3.58 11.78
C GLU A 62 -2.39 -3.04 12.15
N PHE A 63 -1.62 -2.55 11.18
CA PHE A 63 -0.30 -1.98 11.42
C PHE A 63 -0.35 -0.61 12.10
N LEU A 64 -1.19 0.31 11.63
CA LEU A 64 -1.13 1.73 11.98
C LEU A 64 -2.03 2.13 13.15
N VAL A 65 -3.12 1.38 13.39
CA VAL A 65 -4.11 1.67 14.45
C VAL A 65 -3.96 0.67 15.59
N GLU A 66 -3.88 -0.62 15.26
CA GLU A 66 -3.75 -1.67 16.27
C GLU A 66 -2.30 -1.93 16.71
N ASN A 67 -1.32 -1.28 16.07
CA ASN A 67 0.12 -1.41 16.34
C ASN A 67 0.61 -2.87 16.35
N LYS A 68 0.00 -3.73 15.51
CA LYS A 68 0.40 -5.14 15.42
C LYS A 68 1.73 -5.25 14.68
N PRO A 69 2.74 -5.94 15.24
CA PRO A 69 4.02 -6.07 14.56
C PRO A 69 3.91 -6.99 13.32
N PRO A 70 4.71 -6.76 12.26
CA PRO A 70 4.72 -7.60 11.05
C PRO A 70 4.89 -9.10 11.30
N SER A 71 5.66 -9.48 12.31
CA SER A 71 5.84 -10.88 12.71
C SER A 71 4.54 -11.52 13.22
N PHE A 72 3.72 -10.76 13.95
CA PHE A 72 2.42 -11.22 14.44
C PHE A 72 1.43 -11.36 13.28
N ILE A 73 1.34 -10.37 12.39
CA ILE A 73 0.47 -10.39 11.22
C ILE A 73 0.83 -11.53 10.27
N ARG A 74 2.12 -11.75 9.98
CA ARG A 74 2.56 -12.89 9.17
C ARG A 74 2.19 -14.23 9.78
N ARG A 75 2.23 -14.34 11.12
CA ARG A 75 1.83 -15.57 11.83
C ARG A 75 0.32 -15.77 11.82
N GLN A 76 -0.46 -14.72 12.07
CA GLN A 76 -1.92 -14.73 12.10
C GLN A 76 -2.51 -14.99 10.71
N ASN A 77 -1.95 -14.35 9.69
CA ASN A 77 -2.46 -14.39 8.33
C ASN A 77 -1.77 -15.47 7.50
N LYS A 78 -0.87 -16.28 8.08
CA LYS A 78 -0.08 -17.29 7.36
C LYS A 78 -0.95 -18.15 6.47
N ASP A 79 -2.09 -18.63 6.97
CA ASP A 79 -3.01 -19.45 6.19
C ASP A 79 -3.93 -18.65 5.26
N ARG A 80 -4.20 -17.36 5.57
CA ARG A 80 -5.10 -16.49 4.79
C ARG A 80 -4.43 -15.84 3.59
N VAL A 81 -3.12 -15.53 3.67
CA VAL A 81 -2.36 -14.90 2.57
C VAL A 81 -1.46 -15.88 1.81
N ASP A 82 -1.31 -17.12 2.31
CA ASP A 82 -0.65 -18.19 1.58
C ASP A 82 -1.42 -18.48 0.28
N SER A 83 -0.75 -18.26 -0.85
CA SER A 83 -1.31 -18.45 -2.18
C SER A 83 -1.79 -19.87 -2.44
N GLY A 84 -1.29 -20.87 -1.70
CA GLY A 84 -1.74 -22.26 -1.78
C GLY A 84 -2.99 -22.58 -0.96
N LYS A 85 -3.42 -21.67 -0.06
CA LYS A 85 -4.53 -21.89 0.88
C LYS A 85 -5.65 -20.86 0.79
N ARG A 86 -5.40 -19.66 0.26
CA ARG A 86 -6.41 -18.60 0.19
C ARG A 86 -7.53 -18.95 -0.81
N GLU A 87 -8.78 -18.69 -0.43
CA GLU A 87 -9.96 -18.95 -1.28
C GLU A 87 -10.25 -17.83 -2.30
N PHE A 88 -9.69 -16.62 -2.10
CA PHE A 88 -9.92 -15.44 -2.95
C PHE A 88 -8.64 -15.03 -3.69
N LYS A 89 -8.75 -14.16 -4.70
CA LYS A 89 -7.56 -13.60 -5.37
C LYS A 89 -7.30 -12.19 -4.87
N ILE A 90 -6.04 -11.82 -4.65
CA ILE A 90 -5.63 -10.45 -4.28
C ILE A 90 -5.38 -9.62 -5.53
N LYS A 91 -4.62 -10.15 -6.50
CA LYS A 91 -4.28 -9.43 -7.73
C LYS A 91 -5.44 -9.51 -8.74
N SER A 92 -5.82 -8.36 -9.29
CA SER A 92 -6.75 -8.30 -10.42
C SER A 92 -6.15 -8.97 -11.66
N LYS A 93 -7.01 -9.53 -12.51
CA LYS A 93 -6.66 -10.00 -13.84
C LYS A 93 -7.13 -9.06 -14.95
N THR A 94 -8.14 -8.23 -14.67
CA THR A 94 -8.76 -7.33 -15.66
C THR A 94 -8.06 -5.98 -15.70
N GLY A 95 -7.41 -5.57 -14.60
CA GLY A 95 -6.84 -4.22 -14.49
C GLY A 95 -7.90 -3.13 -14.34
N GLU A 96 -9.17 -3.50 -14.14
CA GLU A 96 -10.26 -2.55 -13.94
C GLU A 96 -10.17 -1.90 -12.56
N ARG A 97 -10.37 -0.59 -12.51
CA ARG A 97 -10.38 0.15 -11.25
C ARG A 97 -11.67 -0.14 -10.50
N ILE A 98 -11.52 -0.52 -9.24
CA ILE A 98 -12.65 -0.67 -8.32
C ILE A 98 -12.98 0.64 -7.60
N LEU A 99 -12.11 1.65 -7.71
CA LEU A 99 -12.31 3.01 -7.20
C LEU A 99 -12.51 4.00 -8.35
N SER A 100 -13.46 4.93 -8.17
CA SER A 100 -13.56 6.14 -8.98
C SER A 100 -12.67 7.28 -8.48
N GLN A 101 -12.16 7.18 -7.25
CA GLN A 101 -11.30 8.18 -6.63
C GLN A 101 -9.91 8.19 -7.28
N SER A 102 -9.43 9.40 -7.57
CA SER A 102 -8.05 9.66 -8.01
C SER A 102 -7.33 10.70 -7.17
N THR A 103 -8.02 11.33 -6.21
CA THR A 103 -7.46 12.35 -5.32
C THR A 103 -7.13 11.72 -3.98
N TRP A 104 -5.87 11.84 -3.56
CA TRP A 104 -5.36 11.37 -2.28
C TRP A 104 -4.66 12.54 -1.58
N THR A 105 -4.79 12.60 -0.26
CA THR A 105 -4.20 13.64 0.59
C THR A 105 -2.67 13.58 0.53
N LYS A 106 -2.10 12.37 0.44
CA LYS A 106 -0.67 12.13 0.18
C LYS A 106 -0.50 11.02 -0.83
N THR A 107 0.62 11.06 -1.52
CA THR A 107 1.05 10.09 -2.52
C THR A 107 2.48 9.64 -2.23
N ILE A 108 2.96 8.68 -3.01
CA ILE A 108 4.36 8.23 -2.92
C ILE A 108 5.38 9.36 -3.22
N CYS A 109 4.97 10.44 -3.89
CA CYS A 109 5.82 11.60 -4.14
C CYS A 109 6.09 12.43 -2.88
N ASP A 110 5.24 12.31 -1.86
CA ASP A 110 5.41 13.03 -0.58
C ASP A 110 6.44 12.36 0.34
N VAL A 111 6.95 11.17 -0.03
CA VAL A 111 7.92 10.43 0.76
C VAL A 111 9.34 10.85 0.37
N ARG A 112 10.12 11.32 1.34
CA ARG A 112 11.53 11.63 1.16
C ARG A 112 12.42 10.45 1.53
N ALA A 113 13.55 10.31 0.84
CA ALA A 113 14.43 9.15 0.94
C ALA A 113 15.88 9.52 1.24
N GLU A 114 16.15 10.67 1.89
CA GLU A 114 17.51 11.10 2.17
C GLU A 114 18.19 10.26 3.26
N ASN A 115 17.41 9.78 4.23
CA ASN A 115 17.86 8.86 5.25
C ASN A 115 16.71 7.96 5.74
N ALA A 116 17.06 6.85 6.39
CA ALA A 116 16.10 5.84 6.84
C ALA A 116 15.08 6.37 7.86
N GLU A 117 15.46 7.30 8.75
CA GLU A 117 14.56 7.84 9.77
C GLU A 117 13.44 8.67 9.12
N ILE A 118 13.82 9.63 8.26
CA ILE A 118 12.87 10.46 7.51
C ILE A 118 12.01 9.58 6.61
N TYR A 119 12.62 8.63 5.90
CA TYR A 119 11.90 7.71 5.03
C TYR A 119 10.83 6.90 5.78
N CYS A 120 11.18 6.30 6.92
CA CYS A 120 10.24 5.53 7.70
C CYS A 120 9.09 6.39 8.23
N ALA A 121 9.40 7.62 8.68
CA ALA A 121 8.39 8.56 9.14
C ALA A 121 7.43 8.96 8.01
N ASP A 122 7.96 9.34 6.86
CA ASP A 122 7.16 9.78 5.71
C ASP A 122 6.33 8.63 5.11
N VAL A 123 6.87 7.41 5.00
CA VAL A 123 6.09 6.23 4.58
C VAL A 123 4.95 5.96 5.55
N THR A 124 5.20 6.08 6.85
CA THR A 124 4.16 5.88 7.88
C THR A 124 3.08 6.93 7.77
N GLU A 125 3.45 8.19 7.53
CA GLU A 125 2.50 9.30 7.35
C GLU A 125 1.68 9.13 6.07
N TRP A 126 2.32 8.80 4.95
CA TRP A 126 1.65 8.51 3.69
C TRP A 126 0.68 7.34 3.82
N ALA A 127 1.10 6.23 4.45
CA ALA A 127 0.24 5.08 4.67
C ALA A 127 -0.97 5.39 5.56
N ARG A 128 -0.80 6.26 6.58
CA ARG A 128 -1.91 6.72 7.42
C ARG A 128 -2.87 7.61 6.63
N ALA A 129 -2.37 8.57 5.86
CA ALA A 129 -3.20 9.41 5.00
C ALA A 129 -3.97 8.56 3.97
N ALA A 130 -3.34 7.57 3.34
CA ALA A 130 -4.01 6.65 2.42
C ALA A 130 -5.08 5.81 3.12
N LEU A 131 -4.86 5.36 4.37
CA LEU A 131 -5.88 4.65 5.14
C LEU A 131 -7.06 5.57 5.47
N ASP A 132 -6.79 6.79 5.92
CA ASP A 132 -7.81 7.77 6.31
C ASP A 132 -8.65 8.18 5.09
N ASP A 133 -8.03 8.45 3.95
CA ASP A 133 -8.72 8.72 2.68
C ASP A 133 -9.56 7.52 2.23
N ALA A 134 -9.14 6.29 2.54
CA ALA A 134 -9.89 5.08 2.25
C ALA A 134 -11.08 4.85 3.20
N VAL A 135 -11.19 5.62 4.29
CA VAL A 135 -12.38 5.65 5.14
C VAL A 135 -13.46 6.45 4.43
N GLY A 136 -14.54 5.78 4.04
CA GLY A 136 -15.68 6.41 3.34
C GLY A 136 -15.68 6.19 1.83
N ILE A 137 -14.66 5.55 1.27
CA ILE A 137 -14.70 5.13 -0.14
C ILE A 137 -15.73 4.02 -0.32
N ASN A 138 -16.76 4.32 -1.10
CA ASN A 138 -17.68 3.32 -1.63
C ASN A 138 -17.01 2.63 -2.82
N LEU A 139 -16.86 1.31 -2.72
CA LEU A 139 -16.33 0.49 -3.81
C LEU A 139 -17.38 0.38 -4.91
N ASN A 140 -16.96 0.58 -6.16
CA ASN A 140 -17.86 0.40 -7.32
C ASN A 140 -18.43 -1.03 -7.32
N PRO A 141 -19.71 -1.20 -7.70
CA PRO A 141 -20.35 -2.51 -7.76
C PRO A 141 -19.58 -3.48 -8.67
#